data_AF-A0A7L4TLQ9-F1
#
_entry.id   AF-A0A7L4TLQ9-F1
#
_cell.length_a   1.000
_cell.length_b   1.000
_cell.length_c   1.000
_cell.angle_alpha   90.00
_cell.angle_beta   90.00
_cell.angle_gamma   90.00
#
_symmetry.space_group_name_H-M   'P 1'
#
loop_
_entity.id
_entity.type
_entity.pdbx_description
1 polymer ?
#
loop_
_entity_poly.entity_id
_entity_poly.type
_entity_poly.pdbx_seq_one_letter_code
_entity_poly.pdbx_strand_id
1 'polypeptide(L)'
;MQTKVPQVYKTDNNDGLLTALGLSIQVVLGVQKTLIEEEGHGREDIIEGVEIGSTVGWFTSIYPFVLGVSDTYGHEIAPVKESLSQIPN
;
A
#
# COMPACT_ATOMS: atom_id res chain seq x y z
N MET A 1 -0.81 -18.38 -8.68
CA MET A 1 -1.19 -17.86 -10.01
C MET A 1 -0.79 -16.40 -10.02
N GLN A 2 0.40 -16.06 -10.51
CA GLN A 2 0.95 -14.70 -10.42
C GLN A 2 0.47 -13.86 -11.62
N THR A 3 -0.31 -12.83 -11.35
CA THR A 3 -0.63 -11.76 -12.29
C THR A 3 0.67 -11.04 -12.67
N LYS A 4 0.96 -10.95 -13.98
CA LYS A 4 2.16 -10.33 -14.57
C LYS A 4 2.14 -8.80 -14.44
N VAL A 5 2.28 -8.29 -13.23
CA VAL A 5 2.45 -6.85 -12.91
C VAL A 5 3.78 -6.50 -12.19
N PRO A 6 4.49 -7.39 -11.47
CA PRO A 6 5.62 -6.94 -10.62
C PRO A 6 6.88 -6.45 -11.35
N GLN A 7 7.05 -6.73 -12.65
CA GLN A 7 8.38 -6.68 -13.27
C GLN A 7 8.87 -5.29 -13.70
N VAL A 8 7.98 -4.30 -13.85
CA VAL A 8 8.40 -2.98 -14.36
C VAL A 8 8.78 -2.02 -13.22
N TYR A 9 8.26 -2.23 -12.01
CA TYR A 9 8.43 -1.24 -10.94
C TYR A 9 8.85 -1.79 -9.57
N LYS A 10 9.17 -3.08 -9.39
CA LYS A 10 9.38 -3.67 -8.04
C LYS A 10 8.23 -3.28 -7.09
N THR A 11 7.00 -3.36 -7.60
CA THR A 11 5.80 -2.99 -6.86
C THR A 11 5.28 -4.20 -6.11
N ASP A 12 4.88 -4.00 -4.86
CA ASP A 12 4.05 -5.00 -4.18
C ASP A 12 2.65 -4.98 -4.80
N ASN A 13 1.83 -6.02 -4.59
CA ASN A 13 0.48 -6.07 -5.19
C ASN A 13 -0.38 -4.85 -4.83
N ASN A 14 -0.12 -4.23 -3.68
CA ASN A 14 -0.89 -3.10 -3.16
C ASN A 14 -0.69 -1.81 -3.97
N ASP A 15 0.48 -1.58 -4.57
CA ASP A 15 0.77 -0.30 -5.25
C ASP A 15 -0.21 -0.02 -6.39
N GLY A 16 -0.48 -1.04 -7.21
CA GLY A 16 -1.42 -0.93 -8.33
C GLY A 16 -2.87 -0.76 -7.87
N LEU A 17 -3.26 -1.48 -6.80
CA LEU A 17 -4.60 -1.40 -6.22
C LEU A 17 -4.86 -0.01 -5.61
N LEU A 18 -3.90 0.51 -4.84
CA LEU A 18 -3.98 1.82 -4.21
C LEU A 18 -3.97 2.94 -5.24
N THR A 19 -3.17 2.81 -6.30
CA THR A 19 -3.21 3.77 -7.41
C THR A 19 -4.60 3.80 -8.07
N ALA A 20 -5.17 2.64 -8.38
CA ALA A 20 -6.50 2.54 -8.98
C ALA A 20 -7.61 3.07 -8.06
N LEU A 21 -7.50 2.81 -6.75
CA LEU A 21 -8.42 3.34 -5.74
C LEU A 21 -8.35 4.87 -5.69
N GLY A 22 -7.14 5.45 -5.64
CA GLY A 22 -6.94 6.90 -5.58
C GLY A 22 -7.52 7.59 -6.80
N LEU A 23 -7.23 7.08 -8.00
CA LEU A 23 -7.81 7.59 -9.26
C LEU A 23 -9.34 7.49 -9.28
N SER A 24 -9.90 6.39 -8.76
CA SER A 24 -11.36 6.21 -8.69
C SER A 24 -12.01 7.22 -7.75
N ILE A 25 -11.39 7.46 -6.58
CA ILE A 25 -11.85 8.47 -5.62
C ILE A 25 -11.78 9.87 -6.23
N GLN A 26 -10.70 10.21 -6.93
CA GLN A 26 -10.56 11.49 -7.61
C GLN A 26 -11.66 11.69 -8.67
N VAL A 27 -11.92 10.66 -9.50
CA VAL A 27 -12.95 10.72 -10.54
C VAL A 27 -14.36 10.87 -9.95
N VAL A 28 -14.66 10.17 -8.86
CA VAL A 28 -16.03 10.13 -8.29
C VAL A 28 -16.29 11.28 -7.33
N LEU A 29 -15.31 11.66 -6.52
CA LEU A 29 -15.46 12.63 -5.42
C LEU A 29 -14.73 13.96 -5.69
N GLY A 30 -13.87 14.05 -6.70
CA GLY A 30 -13.09 15.25 -6.99
C GLY A 30 -11.99 15.56 -5.97
N VAL A 31 -11.60 14.57 -5.15
CA VAL A 31 -10.62 14.74 -4.07
C VAL A 31 -9.26 14.18 -4.49
N GLN A 32 -8.20 14.96 -4.32
CA GLN A 32 -6.83 14.57 -4.71
C GLN A 32 -6.06 13.81 -3.61
N LYS A 33 -6.48 13.96 -2.34
CA LYS A 33 -5.86 13.30 -1.18
C LYS A 33 -6.92 12.70 -0.28
N THR A 34 -6.80 11.41 -0.01
CA THR A 34 -7.73 10.68 0.85
C THR A 34 -6.98 9.98 1.96
N LEU A 35 -7.45 10.15 3.19
CA LEU A 35 -6.97 9.35 4.31
C LEU A 35 -7.70 8.01 4.29
N ILE A 36 -6.95 6.91 4.27
CA ILE A 36 -7.46 5.55 4.34
C ILE A 36 -6.81 4.80 5.51
N GLU A 37 -7.47 3.75 5.98
CA GLU A 37 -6.91 2.80 6.94
C GLU A 37 -6.35 1.62 6.14
N GLU A 38 -5.03 1.42 6.21
CA GLU A 38 -4.37 0.26 5.61
C GLU A 38 -4.14 -0.82 6.66
N GLU A 39 -4.35 -2.07 6.26
CA GLU A 39 -4.12 -3.24 7.10
C GLU A 39 -2.81 -3.94 6.71
N GLY A 40 -1.96 -4.17 7.70
CA GLY A 40 -0.75 -4.97 7.57
C GLY A 40 -0.91 -6.34 8.23
N HIS A 41 -0.05 -7.29 7.86
CA HIS A 41 -0.02 -8.60 8.51
C HIS A 41 0.42 -8.52 9.99
N GLY A 42 1.16 -7.46 10.36
CA GLY A 42 1.72 -7.20 11.70
C GLY A 42 2.64 -8.31 12.22
N ARG A 43 3.34 -8.99 11.30
CA ARG A 43 4.38 -9.98 11.60
C ARG A 43 5.76 -9.44 11.21
N GLU A 44 6.02 -8.21 11.60
CA GLU A 44 7.28 -7.50 11.38
C GLU A 44 8.33 -7.95 12.39
N ASP A 45 9.60 -7.90 12.01
CA ASP A 45 10.75 -8.29 12.84
C ASP A 45 11.09 -7.18 13.85
N ILE A 46 10.15 -6.87 14.75
CA ILE A 46 10.25 -5.75 15.70
C ILE A 46 10.94 -6.12 17.03
N ILE A 47 11.08 -7.41 17.34
CA ILE A 47 11.72 -7.91 18.56
C ILE A 47 12.80 -8.91 18.18
N GLU A 48 14.05 -8.61 18.55
CA GLU A 48 15.21 -9.46 18.25
C GLU A 48 15.04 -10.87 18.86
N GLY A 49 15.19 -11.90 18.01
CA GLY A 49 15.12 -13.31 18.43
C GLY A 49 13.71 -13.88 18.57
N VAL A 50 12.66 -13.15 18.18
CA VAL A 50 11.27 -13.64 18.18
C VAL A 50 10.83 -14.04 16.78
N GLU A 51 10.51 -15.32 16.60
CA GLU A 51 10.01 -15.88 15.34
C GLU A 51 8.51 -16.18 15.43
N ILE A 52 7.70 -15.42 14.70
CA ILE A 52 6.23 -15.56 14.70
C ILE A 52 5.66 -16.11 13.41
N GLY A 53 6.48 -16.55 12.44
CA GLY A 53 6.01 -17.03 11.13
C GLY A 53 4.97 -18.16 11.19
N SER A 54 5.02 -19.02 12.20
CA SER A 54 4.12 -20.18 12.38
C SER A 54 3.14 -20.04 13.55
N THR A 55 3.02 -18.86 14.15
CA THR A 55 2.17 -18.64 15.33
C THR A 55 0.74 -18.27 14.93
N VAL A 56 -0.24 -19.02 15.43
CA VAL A 56 -1.67 -18.67 15.28
C VAL A 56 -2.03 -17.59 16.31
N GLY A 57 -2.68 -16.52 15.84
CA GLY A 57 -3.09 -15.38 16.66
C GLY A 57 -3.60 -14.24 15.79
N TRP A 58 -4.08 -13.16 16.42
CA TRP A 58 -4.50 -11.94 15.73
C TRP A 58 -3.33 -10.94 15.72
N PHE A 59 -2.68 -10.82 14.57
CA PHE A 59 -1.50 -9.97 14.38
C PHE A 59 -1.76 -8.72 13.54
N THR A 60 -2.94 -8.58 12.93
CA THR A 60 -3.28 -7.46 12.03
C THR A 60 -2.89 -6.10 12.63
N SER A 61 -2.06 -5.36 11.90
CA SER A 61 -1.76 -3.96 12.19
C SER A 61 -2.69 -3.06 11.35
N ILE A 62 -3.06 -1.91 11.90
CA ILE A 62 -3.86 -0.89 11.19
C ILE A 62 -3.13 0.43 11.32
N TYR A 63 -2.93 1.13 10.21
CA TYR A 63 -2.29 2.45 10.22
C TYR A 63 -2.95 3.42 9.23
N PRO A 64 -2.92 4.73 9.52
CA PRO A 64 -3.41 5.74 8.60
C PRO A 64 -2.45 5.92 7.43
N PHE A 65 -2.97 5.90 6.20
CA PHE A 65 -2.23 6.22 4.98
C PHE A 65 -2.91 7.35 4.20
N VAL A 66 -2.14 8.35 3.80
CA VAL A 66 -2.64 9.43 2.94
C VAL A 66 -2.37 9.05 1.48
N LEU A 67 -3.43 8.59 0.81
CA LEU A 67 -3.39 8.26 -0.61
C LEU A 67 -3.58 9.54 -1.44
N GLY A 68 -2.53 9.95 -2.14
CA GLY A 68 -2.53 11.09 -3.05
C GLY A 68 -2.36 10.64 -4.50
N VAL A 69 -3.17 11.18 -5.40
CA VAL A 69 -3.04 11.01 -6.86
C VAL A 69 -3.19 12.37 -7.56
N SER A 70 -2.46 12.57 -8.65
CA SER A 70 -2.61 13.73 -9.56
C SER A 70 -3.46 13.38 -10.79
N ASP A 71 -4.00 14.40 -11.47
CA ASP A 71 -4.82 14.25 -12.69
C ASP A 71 -4.03 13.63 -13.89
N THR A 72 -2.75 13.30 -13.72
CA THR A 72 -1.88 12.84 -14.82
C THR A 72 -1.94 11.32 -14.97
N TYR A 73 -2.89 10.83 -15.78
CA TYR A 73 -3.01 9.41 -16.11
C TYR A 73 -1.68 8.81 -16.60
N GLY A 74 -1.27 7.70 -15.98
CA GLY A 74 -0.11 6.90 -16.40
C GLY A 74 1.19 7.13 -15.61
N HIS A 75 1.25 8.12 -14.72
CA HIS A 75 2.44 8.40 -13.91
C HIS A 75 2.25 8.21 -12.40
N GLU A 76 1.05 7.86 -11.94
CA GLU A 76 0.69 7.82 -10.50
C GLU A 76 1.22 6.63 -9.71
N ILE A 77 1.60 5.54 -10.38
CA ILE A 77 2.11 4.33 -9.69
C ILE A 77 3.41 4.64 -8.94
N ALA A 78 4.30 5.45 -9.53
CA ALA A 78 5.59 5.75 -8.92
C ALA A 78 5.45 6.63 -7.65
N PRO A 79 4.68 7.74 -7.65
CA PRO A 79 4.40 8.52 -6.44
C PRO A 79 3.69 7.74 -5.33
N VAL A 80 2.71 6.90 -5.67
CA VAL A 80 1.99 6.07 -4.68
C VAL A 80 2.94 5.07 -4.04
N LYS A 81 3.75 4.38 -4.86
CA LYS A 81 4.79 3.46 -4.37
C LYS A 81 5.81 4.17 -3.49
N GLU A 82 6.29 5.34 -3.90
CA GLU A 82 7.23 6.12 -3.10
C GLU A 82 6.63 6.49 -1.74
N SER A 83 5.36 6.90 -1.72
CA SER A 83 4.63 7.21 -0.48
C SER A 83 4.50 6.00 0.43
N LEU A 84 4.21 4.81 -0.10
CA LEU A 84 4.17 3.56 0.66
C LEU A 84 5.55 3.17 1.21
N SER A 85 6.62 3.43 0.46
CA SER A 85 7.99 3.11 0.90
C SER A 85 8.51 3.97 2.05
N GLN A 86 7.83 5.10 2.35
CA GLN A 86 8.16 5.94 3.51
C GLN A 86 7.54 5.42 4.82
N ILE A 87 6.68 4.40 4.74
CA ILE A 87 6.07 3.79 5.92
C ILE A 87 7.12 2.89 6.57
N PRO A 88 7.48 3.12 7.85
CA PRO A 88 8.42 2.25 8.54
C PRO A 88 7.81 0.85 8.71
N ASN A 89 8.58 -0.17 8.36
CA ASN A 89 8.31 -1.59 8.65
C ASN A 89 9.11 -2.05 9.87
#